data_AF-A0A944TUC5-F1
#
_entry.id   AF-A0A944TUC5-F1
#
_cell.length_a   1.000
_cell.length_b   1.000
_cell.length_c   1.000
_cell.angle_alpha   90.00
_cell.angle_beta   90.00
_cell.angle_gamma   90.00
#
_symmetry.space_group_name_H-M   'P 1'
#
loop_
_entity.id
_entity.type
_entity.pdbx_description
1 polymer ?
#
loop_
_entity_poly.entity_id
_entity_poly.type
_entity_poly.pdbx_seq_one_letter_code
_entity_poly.pdbx_strand_id
1 'polypeptide(L)'
;MSRKFKAKKRIIHREINYTLKQNWLKLANTERGAVQALITLLEKSKTGKVLLRRAEKKAMKGGQQLLDVLLAGEGSLTDTTLIRKFYPSQPDNVIYESRSKVFINRRLNVKDALLDMAHELTHFSYRMPFNPYQGPFDLKRFVTSTVEGKGGEVEAYLVECKVLFELIPSERERDSNCLKVVEPTTGRLSKRRGVQQFYRVGRHYRHFRRNLTSFDLSLGDFPRLSSSDALFISSAYGLPYPLAAIKEYKVIMGKACQNDHKRLGLLRQQLKVLQGTGRSPARENLYYNLSESYKTRCRNFPAS
;
A
#
# COMPACT_ATOMS: atom_id res chain seq x y z
N MET A 1 39.16 29.16 34.33
CA MET A 1 38.55 27.86 33.95
C MET A 1 37.03 27.96 34.08
N SER A 2 36.32 27.95 32.96
CA SER A 2 34.86 28.19 32.88
C SER A 2 34.05 26.95 33.28
N ARG A 3 33.24 27.06 34.34
CA ARG A 3 32.29 26.02 34.78
C ARG A 3 31.08 26.01 33.84
N LYS A 4 31.02 25.03 32.95
CA LYS A 4 29.86 24.75 32.09
C LYS A 4 28.67 24.28 32.94
N PHE A 5 27.64 25.12 33.04
CA PHE A 5 26.32 24.71 33.53
C PHE A 5 25.71 23.72 32.54
N LYS A 6 25.63 22.43 32.92
CA LYS A 6 24.81 21.44 32.21
C LYS A 6 23.35 21.67 32.59
N ALA A 7 22.61 22.38 31.75
CA ALA A 7 21.16 22.43 31.83
C ALA A 7 20.59 21.02 31.64
N LYS A 8 20.13 20.39 32.73
CA LYS A 8 19.30 19.18 32.67
C LYS A 8 17.96 19.57 32.04
N LYS A 9 17.77 19.21 30.77
CA LYS A 9 16.50 19.33 30.06
C LYS A 9 15.49 18.40 30.74
N ARG A 10 14.77 18.90 31.75
CA ARG A 10 13.63 18.21 32.37
C ARG A 10 12.49 18.21 31.35
N ILE A 11 12.35 17.11 30.61
CA ILE A 11 11.15 16.87 29.81
C ILE A 11 10.07 16.49 30.82
N ILE A 12 9.10 17.38 31.02
CA ILE A 12 7.91 17.10 31.83
C ILE A 12 7.17 15.97 31.10
N HIS A 13 7.26 14.75 31.63
CA HIS A 13 6.34 13.69 31.28
C HIS A 13 4.96 14.13 31.77
N ARG A 14 4.20 14.80 30.90
CA ARG A 14 2.75 14.85 31.06
C ARG A 14 2.29 13.41 30.89
N GLU A 15 1.94 12.75 31.98
CA GLU A 15 1.13 11.54 31.91
C GLU A 15 -0.19 11.95 31.27
N ILE A 16 -0.31 11.70 29.97
CA ILE A 16 -1.55 11.91 29.25
C ILE A 16 -2.50 10.83 29.78
N ASN A 17 -3.45 11.23 30.63
CA ASN A 17 -4.58 10.38 31.00
C ASN A 17 -5.45 10.22 29.74
N TYR A 18 -5.25 9.12 29.01
CA TYR A 18 -6.07 8.76 27.86
C TYR A 18 -6.81 7.46 28.11
N THR A 19 -7.97 7.31 27.49
CA THR A 19 -8.68 6.03 27.44
C THR A 19 -8.53 5.42 26.05
N LEU A 20 -8.51 4.09 25.94
CA LEU A 20 -8.44 3.44 24.63
C LEU A 20 -9.73 3.62 23.80
N LYS A 21 -10.83 4.00 24.43
CA LYS A 21 -12.16 4.15 23.83
C LYS A 21 -12.45 5.56 23.33
N GLN A 22 -11.70 6.58 23.77
CA GLN A 22 -11.90 7.94 23.25
C GLN A 22 -11.39 8.06 21.81
N ASN A 23 -11.88 9.07 21.09
CA ASN A 23 -11.37 9.42 19.77
C ASN A 23 -9.89 9.84 19.85
N TRP A 24 -9.05 9.34 18.94
CA TRP A 24 -7.60 9.54 19.01
C TRP A 24 -7.16 10.99 18.76
N LEU A 25 -7.94 11.79 18.04
CA LEU A 25 -7.66 13.22 17.85
C LEU A 25 -7.72 14.00 19.17
N LYS A 26 -8.35 13.45 20.21
CA LYS A 26 -8.39 14.05 21.56
C LYS A 26 -7.11 13.82 22.36
N LEU A 27 -6.12 13.08 21.82
CA LEU A 27 -4.84 12.86 22.50
C LEU A 27 -3.98 14.13 22.61
N ALA A 28 -4.24 15.14 21.76
CA ALA A 28 -3.54 16.41 21.78
C ALA A 28 -4.41 17.54 21.20
N ASN A 29 -3.97 18.79 21.35
CA ASN A 29 -4.67 19.97 20.84
C ASN A 29 -4.54 20.16 19.32
N THR A 30 -3.64 19.41 18.67
CA THR A 30 -3.42 19.49 17.23
C THR A 30 -3.38 18.08 16.64
N GLU A 31 -3.75 17.96 15.36
CA GLU A 31 -3.69 16.69 14.63
C GLU A 31 -2.27 16.10 14.62
N ARG A 32 -1.25 16.93 14.32
CA ARG A 32 0.15 16.50 14.36
C ARG A 32 0.56 16.04 15.76
N GLY A 33 0.06 16.70 16.81
CA GLY A 33 0.27 16.28 18.20
C GLY A 33 -0.40 14.94 18.51
N ALA A 34 -1.60 14.70 17.98
CA ALA A 34 -2.32 13.45 18.17
C ALA A 34 -1.63 12.28 17.45
N VAL A 35 -1.12 12.51 16.23
CA VAL A 35 -0.28 11.53 15.50
C VAL A 35 1.00 11.24 16.29
N GLN A 36 1.67 12.27 16.81
CA GLN A 36 2.84 12.08 17.65
C GLN A 36 2.53 11.25 18.91
N ALA A 37 1.37 11.47 19.54
CA ALA A 37 0.93 10.67 20.67
C ALA A 37 0.70 9.21 20.26
N LEU A 38 0.05 8.93 19.13
CA LEU A 38 -0.08 7.57 18.59
C LEU A 38 1.29 6.91 18.37
N ILE A 39 2.27 7.62 17.79
CA ILE A 39 3.63 7.11 17.62
C ILE A 39 4.22 6.68 18.97
N THR A 40 4.16 7.55 19.98
CA THR A 40 4.66 7.24 21.33
C THR A 40 3.95 6.05 21.96
N LEU A 41 2.65 5.84 21.68
CA LEU A 41 1.93 4.65 22.11
C LEU A 41 2.41 3.39 21.38
N LEU A 42 2.64 3.48 20.07
CA LEU A 42 3.12 2.35 19.26
C LEU A 42 4.54 1.93 19.66
N GLU A 43 5.38 2.87 20.09
CA GLU A 43 6.74 2.59 20.59
C GLU A 43 6.79 1.69 21.83
N LYS A 44 5.69 1.58 22.59
CA LYS A 44 5.58 0.67 23.74
C LYS A 44 5.56 -0.80 23.30
N SER A 45 5.19 -1.09 22.04
CA SER A 45 5.25 -2.43 21.45
C SER A 45 6.64 -2.68 20.87
N LYS A 46 7.20 -3.87 21.12
CA LYS A 46 8.48 -4.29 20.50
C LYS A 46 8.36 -4.30 18.98
N THR A 47 7.26 -4.81 18.48
CA THR A 47 6.94 -4.85 17.04
C THR A 47 6.70 -3.45 16.49
N GLY A 48 5.92 -2.62 17.18
CA GLY A 48 5.68 -1.22 16.83
C GLY A 48 6.96 -0.39 16.75
N LYS A 49 7.87 -0.55 17.70
CA LYS A 49 9.19 0.12 17.70
C LYS A 49 10.05 -0.26 16.50
N VAL A 50 10.07 -1.53 16.10
CA VAL A 50 10.80 -1.98 14.91
C VAL A 50 10.16 -1.41 13.64
N LEU A 51 8.84 -1.37 13.59
CA LEU A 51 8.08 -0.83 12.47
C LEU A 51 8.35 0.67 12.28
N LEU A 52 8.27 1.46 13.35
CA LEU A 52 8.52 2.91 13.33
C LEU A 52 9.92 3.24 12.82
N ARG A 53 10.96 2.56 13.33
CA ARG A 53 12.35 2.74 12.86
C ARG A 53 12.50 2.49 11.36
N ARG A 54 11.77 1.49 10.84
CA ARG A 54 11.80 1.17 9.41
C ARG A 54 11.06 2.21 8.59
N ALA A 55 9.90 2.67 9.08
CA ALA A 55 9.13 3.73 8.46
C ALA A 55 9.94 5.03 8.41
N GLU A 56 10.58 5.44 9.50
CA GLU A 56 11.49 6.58 9.57
C GLU A 56 12.60 6.47 8.53
N LYS A 57 13.27 5.31 8.45
CA LYS A 57 14.32 5.09 7.45
C LYS A 57 13.80 5.21 6.02
N LYS A 58 12.57 4.77 5.73
CA LYS A 58 11.96 4.91 4.40
C LYS A 58 11.57 6.37 4.11
N ALA A 59 11.00 7.08 5.08
CA ALA A 59 10.66 8.50 4.94
C ALA A 59 11.91 9.35 4.68
N MET A 60 12.99 9.12 5.43
CA MET A 60 14.27 9.85 5.25
C MET A 60 14.89 9.62 3.88
N LYS A 61 14.77 8.41 3.31
CA LYS A 61 15.22 8.15 1.93
C LYS A 61 14.47 8.98 0.88
N GLY A 62 13.25 9.42 1.19
CA GLY A 62 12.45 10.33 0.37
C GLY A 62 12.59 11.81 0.76
N GLY A 63 13.53 12.16 1.65
CA GLY A 63 13.73 13.53 2.13
C GLY A 63 12.62 14.03 3.07
N GLN A 64 11.89 13.13 3.73
CA GLN A 64 10.77 13.46 4.64
C GLN A 64 11.01 12.90 6.04
N GLN A 65 10.40 13.51 7.05
CA GLN A 65 10.31 12.90 8.39
C GLN A 65 9.08 11.99 8.47
N LEU A 66 9.04 11.10 9.47
CA LEU A 66 7.89 10.20 9.65
C LEU A 66 6.57 10.96 9.85
N LEU A 67 6.59 12.05 10.62
CA LEU A 67 5.40 12.89 10.82
C LEU A 67 4.92 13.61 9.56
N ASP A 68 5.74 13.70 8.51
CA ASP A 68 5.35 14.35 7.26
C ASP A 68 4.63 13.38 6.34
N VAL A 69 4.71 12.06 6.59
CA VAL A 69 4.02 11.03 5.82
C VAL A 69 2.78 10.49 6.52
N LEU A 70 2.64 10.67 7.84
CA LEU A 70 1.47 10.28 8.63
C LEU A 70 0.48 11.44 8.75
N LEU A 71 -0.74 11.24 8.27
CA LEU A 71 -1.79 12.25 8.19
C LEU A 71 -3.11 11.67 8.72
N ALA A 72 -4.02 12.50 9.20
CA ALA A 72 -5.37 12.05 9.51
C ALA A 72 -6.29 12.21 8.29
N GLY A 73 -7.00 11.14 7.91
CA GLY A 73 -7.89 11.10 6.75
C GLY A 73 -9.30 10.60 7.08
N GLU A 74 -10.19 10.59 6.08
CA GLU A 74 -11.55 10.02 6.24
C GLU A 74 -11.56 8.48 6.31
N GLY A 75 -10.48 7.85 5.87
CA GLY A 75 -10.25 6.41 5.96
C GLY A 75 -8.77 6.11 6.22
N SER A 76 -8.49 4.88 6.66
CA SER A 76 -7.12 4.39 6.82
C SER A 76 -6.64 3.80 5.50
N LEU A 77 -5.50 4.29 5.00
CA LEU A 77 -4.92 3.89 3.72
C LEU A 77 -3.46 4.35 3.60
N THR A 78 -2.61 3.47 3.08
CA THR A 78 -1.29 3.81 2.55
C THR A 78 -1.40 4.10 1.06
N ASP A 79 -1.55 5.37 0.71
CA ASP A 79 -1.61 5.80 -0.68
C ASP A 79 -0.19 5.87 -1.25
N THR A 80 0.07 5.14 -2.34
CA THR A 80 1.35 5.17 -3.06
C THR A 80 1.08 5.67 -4.47
N THR A 81 1.57 6.88 -4.78
CA THR A 81 1.49 7.49 -6.09
C THR A 81 2.79 7.26 -6.87
N LEU A 82 2.68 6.63 -8.04
CA LEU A 82 3.74 6.62 -9.03
C LEU A 82 3.63 7.88 -9.91
N ILE A 83 4.57 8.79 -9.73
CA ILE A 83 4.72 9.99 -10.55
C ILE A 83 5.59 9.64 -11.74
N ARG A 84 5.07 9.88 -12.94
CA ARG A 84 5.78 9.73 -14.21
C ARG A 84 5.95 11.11 -14.84
N LYS A 85 7.18 11.55 -15.04
CA LYS A 85 7.51 12.85 -15.65
C LYS A 85 8.21 12.61 -16.99
N PHE A 86 7.80 13.33 -18.02
CA PHE A 86 8.51 13.46 -19.30
C PHE A 86 8.20 14.84 -19.87
N TYR A 87 9.08 15.36 -20.73
CA TYR A 87 8.88 16.66 -21.38
C TYR A 87 8.32 16.45 -22.79
N PRO A 88 7.38 17.28 -23.28
CA PRO A 88 6.87 17.15 -24.65
C PRO A 88 7.95 17.23 -25.73
N SER A 89 9.03 17.98 -25.47
CA SER A 89 10.20 18.10 -26.35
C SER A 89 11.09 16.84 -26.36
N GLN A 90 11.05 16.04 -25.28
CA GLN A 90 11.81 14.81 -25.08
C GLN A 90 10.91 13.72 -24.47
N PRO A 91 9.92 13.23 -25.24
CA PRO A 91 8.94 12.26 -24.73
C PRO A 91 9.57 10.89 -24.44
N ASP A 92 10.79 10.65 -24.90
CA ASP A 92 11.63 9.48 -24.66
C ASP A 92 12.20 9.43 -23.24
N ASN A 93 12.51 10.58 -22.65
CA ASN A 93 13.09 10.71 -21.32
C ASN A 93 12.01 10.67 -20.22
N VAL A 94 11.80 9.48 -19.66
CA VAL A 94 10.79 9.26 -18.61
C VAL A 94 11.46 9.04 -17.26
N ILE A 95 11.10 9.87 -16.29
CA ILE A 95 11.51 9.74 -14.88
C ILE A 95 10.34 9.19 -14.07
N TYR A 96 10.62 8.16 -13.28
CA TYR A 96 9.68 7.56 -12.34
C TYR A 96 10.06 7.90 -10.90
N GLU A 97 9.09 8.42 -10.15
CA GLU A 97 9.24 8.77 -8.74
C GLU A 97 8.04 8.23 -7.97
N SER A 98 8.27 7.47 -6.90
CA SER A 98 7.18 6.98 -6.04
C SER A 98 7.10 7.81 -4.77
N ARG A 99 5.90 8.29 -4.43
CA ARG A 99 5.61 8.96 -3.16
C ARG A 99 4.53 8.20 -2.41
N SER A 100 4.68 8.02 -1.11
CA SER A 100 3.67 7.36 -0.28
C SER A 100 3.27 8.24 0.90
N LYS A 101 1.98 8.26 1.21
CA LYS A 101 1.39 8.86 2.41
C LYS A 101 0.59 7.81 3.15
N VAL A 102 0.53 7.93 4.47
CA VAL A 102 -0.24 7.07 5.36
C VAL A 102 -1.33 7.91 6.00
N PHE A 103 -2.56 7.56 5.71
CA PHE A 103 -3.74 8.18 6.29
C PHE A 103 -4.28 7.28 7.41
N ILE A 104 -4.61 7.87 8.55
CA ILE A 104 -5.28 7.21 9.67
C ILE A 104 -6.68 7.80 9.80
N ASN A 105 -7.71 6.94 9.89
CA ASN A 105 -9.08 7.39 9.96
C ASN A 105 -9.35 8.25 11.21
N ARG A 106 -9.78 9.49 11.02
CA ARG A 106 -10.10 10.48 12.06
C ARG A 106 -11.19 10.04 13.04
N ARG A 107 -12.06 9.12 12.64
CA ARG A 107 -13.26 8.71 13.39
C ARG A 107 -12.98 7.59 14.38
N LEU A 108 -11.80 6.97 14.33
CA LEU A 108 -11.44 5.84 15.18
C LEU A 108 -11.22 6.24 16.65
N ASN A 109 -11.40 5.28 17.54
CA ASN A 109 -10.90 5.40 18.90
C ASN A 109 -9.37 5.18 18.94
N VAL A 110 -8.73 5.47 20.08
CA VAL A 110 -7.27 5.33 20.26
C VAL A 110 -6.80 3.90 19.96
N LYS A 111 -7.52 2.86 20.39
CA LYS A 111 -7.13 1.47 20.14
C LYS A 111 -7.10 1.19 18.63
N ASP A 112 -8.20 1.45 17.95
CA ASP A 112 -8.35 1.08 16.54
C ASP A 112 -7.42 1.93 15.66
N ALA A 113 -7.26 3.23 15.96
CA ALA A 113 -6.31 4.10 15.26
C ALA A 113 -4.86 3.64 15.42
N LEU A 114 -4.49 3.09 16.59
CA LEU A 114 -3.16 2.59 16.85
C LEU A 114 -2.86 1.29 16.07
N LEU A 115 -3.85 0.41 15.98
CA LEU A 115 -3.77 -0.83 15.19
C LEU A 115 -3.73 -0.53 13.69
N ASP A 116 -4.62 0.34 13.21
CA ASP A 116 -4.62 0.81 11.82
C ASP A 116 -3.29 1.48 11.47
N MET A 117 -2.71 2.29 12.37
CA MET A 117 -1.39 2.88 12.12
C MET A 117 -0.31 1.81 11.99
N ALA A 118 -0.35 0.73 12.77
CA ALA A 118 0.58 -0.39 12.61
C ALA A 118 0.36 -1.14 11.29
N HIS A 119 -0.89 -1.33 10.88
CA HIS A 119 -1.26 -1.93 9.60
C HIS A 119 -0.69 -1.11 8.44
N GLU A 120 -1.02 0.18 8.39
CA GLU A 120 -0.64 1.07 7.30
C GLU A 120 0.88 1.33 7.27
N LEU A 121 1.52 1.49 8.43
CA LEU A 121 2.97 1.59 8.48
C LEU A 121 3.66 0.31 7.98
N THR A 122 3.00 -0.86 8.04
CA THR A 122 3.54 -2.10 7.47
C THR A 122 3.55 -2.02 5.94
N HIS A 123 2.44 -1.62 5.33
CA HIS A 123 2.41 -1.34 3.88
C HIS A 123 3.48 -0.30 3.51
N PHE A 124 3.50 0.83 4.20
CA PHE A 124 4.47 1.89 3.96
C PHE A 124 5.90 1.35 4.08
N SER A 125 6.26 0.62 5.13
CA SER A 125 7.64 0.24 5.40
C SER A 125 8.17 -0.90 4.54
N TYR A 126 7.29 -1.79 4.07
CA TYR A 126 7.68 -3.07 3.47
C TYR A 126 7.23 -3.24 2.03
N ARG A 127 6.11 -2.64 1.62
CA ARG A 127 5.61 -2.75 0.24
C ARG A 127 6.58 -2.05 -0.71
N MET A 128 6.98 -2.78 -1.74
CA MET A 128 7.76 -2.24 -2.84
C MET A 128 6.85 -1.39 -3.73
N PRO A 129 7.31 -0.21 -4.19
CA PRO A 129 6.58 0.54 -5.21
C PRO A 129 6.36 -0.33 -6.44
N PHE A 130 5.12 -0.34 -6.95
CA PHE A 130 4.83 -0.97 -8.23
C PHE A 130 5.12 0.01 -9.37
N ASN A 131 5.52 -0.53 -10.51
CA ASN A 131 5.68 0.24 -11.74
C ASN A 131 5.10 -0.54 -12.92
N PRO A 132 3.94 -0.15 -13.47
CA PRO A 132 3.31 -0.88 -14.58
C PRO A 132 4.09 -0.79 -15.89
N TYR A 133 5.13 0.05 -15.94
CA TYR A 133 6.00 0.22 -17.10
C TYR A 133 7.31 -0.59 -16.99
N GLN A 134 7.56 -1.30 -15.89
CA GLN A 134 8.80 -2.05 -15.65
C GLN A 134 8.52 -3.50 -15.25
N GLY A 135 9.27 -4.43 -15.86
CA GLY A 135 9.20 -5.85 -15.55
C GLY A 135 7.84 -6.49 -15.85
N PRO A 136 7.60 -7.73 -15.38
CA PRO A 136 6.33 -8.42 -15.57
C PRO A 136 5.31 -7.87 -14.56
N PHE A 137 4.45 -6.96 -15.02
CA PHE A 137 3.33 -6.42 -14.24
C PHE A 137 2.00 -7.05 -14.70
N ASP A 138 1.81 -8.32 -14.35
CA ASP A 138 0.60 -9.09 -14.66
C ASP A 138 -0.36 -9.17 -13.46
N LEU A 139 -1.62 -9.50 -13.75
CA LEU A 139 -2.68 -9.54 -12.74
C LEU A 139 -2.40 -10.56 -11.64
N LYS A 140 -1.89 -11.75 -11.99
CA LYS A 140 -1.62 -12.82 -11.01
C LYS A 140 -0.59 -12.35 -10.00
N ARG A 141 0.55 -11.84 -10.47
CA ARG A 141 1.61 -11.30 -9.60
C ARG A 141 1.12 -10.14 -8.77
N PHE A 142 0.32 -9.24 -9.35
CA PHE A 142 -0.21 -8.10 -8.60
C PHE A 142 -1.12 -8.53 -7.45
N VAL A 143 -2.07 -9.44 -7.70
CA VAL A 143 -2.98 -9.95 -6.66
C VAL A 143 -2.19 -10.70 -5.59
N THR A 144 -1.32 -11.65 -5.98
CA THR A 144 -0.51 -12.41 -5.03
C THR A 144 0.42 -11.51 -4.22
N SER A 145 1.07 -10.52 -4.84
CA SER A 145 1.94 -9.58 -4.12
C SER A 145 1.16 -8.66 -3.18
N THR A 146 -0.05 -8.26 -3.55
CA THR A 146 -0.89 -7.39 -2.71
C THR A 146 -1.37 -8.16 -1.47
N VAL A 147 -1.80 -9.40 -1.64
CA VAL A 147 -2.31 -10.21 -0.52
C VAL A 147 -1.18 -10.83 0.32
N GLU A 148 -0.25 -11.53 -0.32
CA GLU A 148 0.73 -12.40 0.35
C GLU A 148 2.15 -11.83 0.40
N GLY A 149 2.42 -10.84 -0.44
CA GLY A 149 3.74 -10.26 -0.63
C GLY A 149 4.26 -9.55 0.63
N LYS A 150 5.52 -9.15 0.55
CA LYS A 150 6.16 -8.40 1.64
C LYS A 150 5.50 -7.03 1.79
N GLY A 151 5.00 -6.73 2.98
CA GLY A 151 4.14 -5.56 3.23
C GLY A 151 2.78 -5.63 2.53
N GLY A 152 2.35 -6.83 2.13
CA GLY A 152 0.97 -7.09 1.69
C GLY A 152 0.01 -7.24 2.87
N GLU A 153 -1.26 -7.41 2.55
CA GLU A 153 -2.38 -7.42 3.51
C GLU A 153 -2.22 -8.45 4.62
N VAL A 154 -1.77 -9.66 4.29
CA VAL A 154 -1.56 -10.70 5.29
C VAL A 154 -0.45 -10.30 6.26
N GLU A 155 0.67 -9.75 5.78
CA GLU A 155 1.74 -9.34 6.68
C GLU A 155 1.33 -8.15 7.55
N ALA A 156 0.64 -7.16 6.97
CA ALA A 156 0.10 -6.01 7.69
C ALA A 156 -0.84 -6.45 8.82
N TYR A 157 -1.78 -7.35 8.52
CA TYR A 157 -2.72 -7.87 9.50
C TYR A 157 -2.05 -8.68 10.63
N LEU A 158 -1.02 -9.48 10.31
CA LEU A 158 -0.28 -10.19 11.35
C LEU A 158 0.52 -9.23 12.25
N VAL A 159 1.10 -8.17 11.68
CA VAL A 159 1.79 -7.14 12.45
C VAL A 159 0.81 -6.41 13.36
N GLU A 160 -0.34 -6.02 12.84
CA GLU A 160 -1.45 -5.42 13.60
C GLU A 160 -1.84 -6.30 14.80
N CYS A 161 -2.13 -7.59 14.58
CA CYS A 161 -2.46 -8.53 15.65
C CYS A 161 -1.32 -8.70 16.67
N LYS A 162 -0.06 -8.67 16.21
CA LYS A 162 1.09 -8.76 17.10
C LYS A 162 1.22 -7.51 17.97
N VAL A 163 0.99 -6.32 17.42
CA VAL A 163 0.95 -5.06 18.18
C VAL A 163 -0.20 -5.10 19.19
N LEU A 164 -1.39 -5.60 18.80
CA LEU A 164 -2.51 -5.78 19.71
C LEU A 164 -2.13 -6.65 20.91
N PHE A 165 -1.56 -7.84 20.67
CA PHE A 165 -1.18 -8.75 21.74
C PHE A 165 -0.06 -8.22 22.64
N GLU A 166 0.84 -7.38 22.10
CA GLU A 166 1.92 -6.76 22.89
C GLU A 166 1.42 -5.59 23.75
N LEU A 167 0.45 -4.81 23.28
CA LEU A 167 -0.04 -3.62 23.98
C LEU A 167 -1.26 -3.88 24.86
N ILE A 168 -2.11 -4.82 24.47
CA ILE A 168 -3.38 -5.13 25.15
C ILE A 168 -3.52 -6.66 25.26
N PRO A 169 -2.74 -7.32 26.14
CA PRO A 169 -2.73 -8.78 26.24
C PRO A 169 -4.10 -9.40 26.54
N SER A 170 -4.97 -8.69 27.25
CA SER A 170 -6.33 -9.15 27.59
C SER A 170 -7.24 -9.34 26.37
N GLU A 171 -6.93 -8.73 25.22
CA GLU A 171 -7.70 -8.93 23.98
C GLU A 171 -7.33 -10.24 23.28
N ARG A 172 -6.24 -10.92 23.70
CA ARG A 172 -5.87 -12.25 23.19
C ARG A 172 -6.86 -13.34 23.60
N GLU A 173 -7.53 -13.16 24.73
CA GLU A 173 -8.48 -14.12 25.30
C GLU A 173 -9.93 -13.87 24.84
N ARG A 174 -10.19 -12.74 24.20
CA ARG A 174 -11.50 -12.39 23.64
C ARG A 174 -11.60 -12.89 22.19
N ASP A 175 -12.82 -13.19 21.75
CA ASP A 175 -13.12 -13.59 20.35
C ASP A 175 -12.83 -12.43 19.38
N SER A 176 -11.55 -12.26 19.06
CA SER A 176 -11.04 -11.28 18.11
C SER A 176 -10.75 -11.96 16.77
N ASN A 177 -10.85 -11.19 15.68
CA ASN A 177 -10.48 -11.69 14.36
C ASN A 177 -9.02 -12.17 14.29
N CYS A 178 -8.15 -11.67 15.19
CA CYS A 178 -6.77 -12.12 15.32
C CYS A 178 -6.65 -13.61 15.67
N LEU A 179 -7.62 -14.18 16.39
CA LEU A 179 -7.63 -15.62 16.68
C LEU A 179 -7.83 -16.48 15.42
N LYS A 180 -8.44 -15.95 14.36
CA LYS A 180 -8.64 -16.70 13.10
C LYS A 180 -7.31 -16.99 12.40
N VAL A 181 -6.28 -16.19 12.65
CA VAL A 181 -4.93 -16.33 12.08
C VAL A 181 -3.90 -16.92 13.05
N VAL A 182 -4.31 -17.33 14.24
CA VAL A 182 -3.48 -18.07 15.19
C VAL A 182 -3.52 -19.57 14.88
N GLU A 183 -2.35 -20.22 14.90
CA GLU A 183 -2.25 -21.67 14.78
C GLU A 183 -2.65 -22.35 16.10
N PRO A 184 -3.67 -23.22 16.13
CA PRO A 184 -4.18 -23.83 17.37
C PRO A 184 -3.12 -24.62 18.14
N THR A 185 -2.20 -25.27 17.42
CA THR A 185 -1.18 -26.13 18.03
C THR A 185 -0.07 -25.36 18.73
N THR A 186 0.30 -24.17 18.23
CA THR A 186 1.42 -23.39 18.78
C THR A 186 0.97 -22.13 19.51
N GLY A 187 -0.28 -21.71 19.35
CA GLY A 187 -0.80 -20.44 19.84
C GLY A 187 -0.14 -19.21 19.20
N ARG A 188 0.62 -19.38 18.11
CA ARG A 188 1.35 -18.31 17.40
C ARG A 188 0.61 -17.88 16.13
N LEU A 189 0.82 -16.62 15.76
CA LEU A 189 0.34 -16.06 14.48
C LEU A 189 0.91 -16.85 13.29
N SER A 190 0.06 -17.22 12.34
CA SER A 190 0.38 -18.11 11.21
C SER A 190 0.09 -17.42 9.88
N LYS A 191 1.16 -17.12 9.12
CA LYS A 191 1.02 -16.56 7.76
C LYS A 191 0.21 -17.47 6.86
N ARG A 192 0.38 -18.78 6.95
CA ARG A 192 -0.38 -19.76 6.17
C ARG A 192 -1.89 -19.61 6.42
N ARG A 193 -2.31 -19.53 7.68
CA ARG A 193 -3.72 -19.31 8.05
C ARG A 193 -4.21 -17.94 7.60
N GLY A 194 -3.41 -16.89 7.79
CA GLY A 194 -3.69 -15.55 7.27
C GLY A 194 -4.01 -15.60 5.78
N VAL A 195 -3.14 -16.21 4.98
CA VAL A 195 -3.40 -16.33 3.54
C VAL A 195 -4.71 -17.08 3.26
N GLN A 196 -4.95 -18.22 3.89
CA GLN A 196 -6.21 -18.97 3.69
C GLN A 196 -7.45 -18.11 3.97
N GLN A 197 -7.44 -17.29 5.03
CA GLN A 197 -8.58 -16.44 5.36
C GLN A 197 -8.75 -15.28 4.36
N PHE A 198 -7.66 -14.65 3.92
CA PHE A 198 -7.73 -13.54 2.97
C PHE A 198 -8.20 -13.95 1.56
N TYR A 199 -8.05 -15.22 1.19
CA TYR A 199 -8.56 -15.74 -0.09
C TYR A 199 -10.02 -16.25 -0.03
N ARG A 200 -10.72 -16.10 1.09
CA ARG A 200 -12.16 -16.33 1.18
C ARG A 200 -12.90 -15.16 0.55
N VAL A 201 -13.66 -15.40 -0.52
CA VAL A 201 -14.34 -14.36 -1.28
C VAL A 201 -15.87 -14.47 -1.24
N GLY A 202 -16.42 -15.49 -0.57
CA GLY A 202 -17.85 -15.65 -0.34
C GLY A 202 -18.68 -15.62 -1.62
N ARG A 203 -19.80 -14.88 -1.55
CA ARG A 203 -20.70 -14.60 -2.68
C ARG A 203 -20.01 -14.04 -3.94
N HIS A 204 -18.80 -13.49 -3.80
CA HIS A 204 -18.07 -12.92 -4.92
C HIS A 204 -17.26 -13.95 -5.73
N TYR A 205 -17.24 -15.22 -5.35
CA TYR A 205 -16.46 -16.28 -6.02
C TYR A 205 -16.71 -16.35 -7.54
N ARG A 206 -17.99 -16.35 -7.96
CA ARG A 206 -18.37 -16.35 -9.39
C ARG A 206 -17.92 -15.09 -10.12
N HIS A 207 -17.90 -13.95 -9.43
CA HIS A 207 -17.41 -12.70 -10.01
C HIS A 207 -15.89 -12.71 -10.16
N PHE A 208 -15.15 -13.22 -9.17
CA PHE A 208 -13.70 -13.39 -9.26
C PHE A 208 -13.32 -14.26 -10.46
N ARG A 209 -13.95 -15.43 -10.60
CA ARG A 209 -13.72 -16.35 -11.74
C ARG A 209 -13.89 -15.65 -13.09
N ARG A 210 -14.98 -14.90 -13.27
CA ARG A 210 -15.24 -14.15 -14.53
C ARG A 210 -14.16 -13.09 -14.81
N ASN A 211 -13.65 -12.42 -13.79
CA ASN A 211 -12.58 -11.45 -13.95
C ASN A 211 -11.25 -12.10 -14.34
N LEU A 212 -10.97 -13.35 -13.94
CA LEU A 212 -9.73 -14.03 -14.33
C LEU A 212 -9.71 -14.36 -15.82
N THR A 213 -10.83 -14.82 -16.37
CA THR A 213 -10.93 -15.19 -17.78
C THR A 213 -10.59 -14.04 -18.72
N SER A 214 -10.88 -12.78 -18.35
CA SER A 214 -10.50 -11.62 -19.17
C SER A 214 -8.98 -11.34 -19.20
N PHE A 215 -8.18 -12.07 -18.43
CA PHE A 215 -6.72 -11.98 -18.38
C PHE A 215 -6.03 -13.31 -18.70
N ASP A 216 -6.73 -14.25 -19.34
CA ASP A 216 -6.23 -15.61 -19.64
C ASP A 216 -5.76 -16.36 -18.38
N LEU A 217 -6.40 -16.09 -17.23
CA LEU A 217 -6.14 -16.76 -15.97
C LEU A 217 -7.27 -17.72 -15.60
N SER A 218 -6.91 -18.74 -14.84
CA SER A 218 -7.81 -19.78 -14.34
C SER A 218 -7.89 -19.77 -12.82
N LEU A 219 -8.82 -20.53 -12.23
CA LEU A 219 -8.86 -20.73 -10.79
C LEU A 219 -7.60 -21.47 -10.26
N GLY A 220 -6.94 -22.26 -11.10
CA GLY A 220 -5.69 -22.95 -10.75
C GLY A 220 -4.54 -21.97 -10.45
N ASP A 221 -4.61 -20.73 -10.95
CA ASP A 221 -3.65 -19.68 -10.63
C ASP A 221 -3.78 -19.13 -9.21
N PHE A 222 -4.91 -19.39 -8.55
CA PHE A 222 -5.22 -18.97 -7.19
C PHE A 222 -5.71 -20.16 -6.36
N PRO A 223 -4.86 -21.14 -6.05
CA PRO A 223 -5.26 -22.41 -5.44
C PRO A 223 -5.85 -22.27 -4.02
N ARG A 224 -5.64 -21.11 -3.38
CA ARG A 224 -6.15 -20.82 -2.03
C ARG A 224 -7.52 -20.13 -2.04
N LEU A 225 -8.04 -19.78 -3.22
CA LEU A 225 -9.33 -19.12 -3.36
C LEU A 225 -10.47 -20.02 -2.86
N SER A 226 -11.32 -19.48 -1.99
CA SER A 226 -12.47 -20.21 -1.44
C SER A 226 -13.77 -19.41 -1.57
N SER A 227 -14.87 -20.14 -1.80
CA SER A 227 -16.23 -19.59 -1.81
C SER A 227 -16.82 -19.39 -0.40
N SER A 228 -16.10 -19.75 0.67
CA SER A 228 -16.50 -19.45 2.05
C SER A 228 -16.57 -17.94 2.29
N ASP A 229 -17.40 -17.51 3.25
CA ASP A 229 -17.62 -16.09 3.53
C ASP A 229 -16.33 -15.32 3.79
N ALA A 230 -16.25 -14.13 3.21
CA ALA A 230 -15.10 -13.24 3.33
C ALA A 230 -15.12 -12.55 4.69
N LEU A 231 -14.04 -12.73 5.47
CA LEU A 231 -13.86 -12.06 6.75
C LEU A 231 -13.08 -10.74 6.60
N PHE A 232 -12.17 -10.70 5.63
CA PHE A 232 -11.26 -9.58 5.43
C PHE A 232 -11.67 -8.79 4.19
N ILE A 233 -12.18 -7.59 4.42
CA ILE A 233 -12.74 -6.69 3.41
C ILE A 233 -11.87 -5.44 3.32
N SER A 234 -11.48 -5.07 2.09
CA SER A 234 -10.74 -3.84 1.84
C SER A 234 -11.62 -2.62 2.16
N SER A 235 -11.09 -1.73 3.00
CA SER A 235 -11.73 -0.44 3.37
C SER A 235 -11.96 0.46 2.15
N ALA A 236 -11.03 0.47 1.19
CA ALA A 236 -11.08 1.34 0.01
C ALA A 236 -12.14 0.92 -1.02
N TYR A 237 -12.45 -0.38 -1.11
CA TYR A 237 -13.31 -0.91 -2.17
C TYR A 237 -14.57 -1.60 -1.67
N GLY A 238 -14.68 -1.93 -0.38
CA GLY A 238 -15.78 -2.72 0.18
C GLY A 238 -15.85 -4.14 -0.40
N LEU A 239 -14.71 -4.69 -0.84
CA LEU A 239 -14.59 -6.00 -1.48
C LEU A 239 -13.57 -6.89 -0.76
N PRO A 240 -13.71 -8.22 -0.83
CA PRO A 240 -12.65 -9.12 -0.39
C PRO A 240 -11.33 -8.81 -1.10
N TYR A 241 -10.21 -8.92 -0.39
CA TYR A 241 -8.93 -8.42 -0.87
C TYR A 241 -8.48 -8.90 -2.26
N PRO A 242 -8.65 -10.18 -2.65
CA PRO A 242 -8.32 -10.61 -4.00
C PRO A 242 -9.10 -9.84 -5.08
N LEU A 243 -10.37 -9.52 -4.84
CA LEU A 243 -11.18 -8.72 -5.76
C LEU A 243 -10.81 -7.25 -5.74
N ALA A 244 -10.53 -6.71 -4.56
CA ALA A 244 -10.05 -5.35 -4.41
C ALA A 244 -8.75 -5.15 -5.21
N ALA A 245 -7.82 -6.10 -5.14
CA ALA A 245 -6.58 -6.09 -5.90
C ALA A 245 -6.81 -6.18 -7.43
N ILE A 246 -7.77 -6.99 -7.90
CA ILE A 246 -8.16 -7.00 -9.33
C ILE A 246 -8.66 -5.61 -9.75
N LYS A 247 -9.52 -4.99 -8.94
CA LYS A 247 -10.10 -3.68 -9.23
C LYS A 247 -9.01 -2.60 -9.26
N GLU A 248 -8.09 -2.61 -8.29
CA GLU A 248 -6.93 -1.72 -8.24
C GLU A 248 -6.02 -1.91 -9.46
N TYR A 249 -5.70 -3.16 -9.82
CA TYR A 249 -4.90 -3.48 -11.02
C TYR A 249 -5.52 -2.88 -12.28
N LYS A 250 -6.84 -3.04 -12.47
CA LYS A 250 -7.55 -2.48 -13.62
C LYS A 250 -7.47 -0.95 -13.68
N VAL A 251 -7.58 -0.28 -12.54
CA VAL A 251 -7.44 1.20 -12.45
C VAL A 251 -6.02 1.64 -12.80
N ILE A 252 -5.01 0.97 -12.25
CA ILE A 252 -3.59 1.27 -12.51
C ILE A 252 -3.28 1.09 -14.01
N MET A 253 -3.65 -0.07 -14.56
CA MET A 253 -3.37 -0.40 -15.95
C MET A 253 -4.16 0.46 -16.93
N GLY A 254 -5.42 0.76 -16.65
CA GLY A 254 -6.21 1.68 -17.46
C GLY A 254 -5.53 3.06 -17.58
N LYS A 255 -5.07 3.63 -16.45
CA LYS A 255 -4.33 4.90 -16.44
C LYS A 255 -2.98 4.79 -17.17
N ALA A 256 -2.25 3.70 -16.97
CA ALA A 256 -0.96 3.48 -17.63
C ALA A 256 -1.12 3.41 -19.15
N CYS A 257 -2.12 2.66 -19.63
CA CYS A 257 -2.43 2.51 -21.04
C CYS A 257 -2.92 3.82 -21.68
N GLN A 258 -3.77 4.60 -20.99
CA GLN A 258 -4.16 5.92 -21.48
C GLN A 258 -2.95 6.87 -21.64
N ASN A 259 -2.00 6.83 -20.70
CA ASN A 259 -0.80 7.65 -20.76
C ASN A 259 0.14 7.24 -21.90
N ASP A 260 0.31 5.94 -22.16
CA ASP A 260 1.13 5.47 -23.27
C ASP A 260 0.46 5.73 -24.63
N HIS A 261 -0.86 5.63 -24.71
CA HIS A 261 -1.61 6.01 -25.91
C HIS A 261 -1.38 7.50 -26.27
N LYS A 262 -1.49 8.40 -25.29
CA LYS A 262 -1.17 9.83 -25.47
C LYS A 262 0.28 10.04 -25.93
N ARG A 263 1.24 9.33 -25.32
CA ARG A 263 2.66 9.42 -25.68
C ARG A 263 2.94 8.93 -27.10
N LEU A 264 2.32 7.83 -27.52
CA LEU A 264 2.39 7.34 -28.90
C LEU A 264 1.82 8.36 -29.89
N GLY A 265 0.74 9.06 -29.53
CA GLY A 265 0.19 10.16 -30.32
C GLY A 265 1.21 11.29 -30.55
N LEU A 266 1.90 11.74 -29.49
CA LEU A 266 2.94 12.77 -29.57
C LEU A 266 4.12 12.33 -30.42
N LEU A 267 4.61 11.09 -30.24
CA LEU A 267 5.70 10.54 -31.04
C LEU A 267 5.32 10.44 -32.53
N ARG A 268 4.10 10.00 -32.83
CA ARG A 268 3.59 9.95 -34.22
C ARG A 268 3.54 11.34 -34.85
N GLN A 269 3.11 12.36 -34.12
CA GLN A 269 3.12 13.74 -34.61
C GLN A 269 4.54 14.23 -34.91
N GLN A 270 5.49 13.97 -34.01
CA GLN A 270 6.90 14.33 -34.22
C GLN A 270 7.53 13.62 -35.42
N LEU A 271 7.21 12.33 -35.64
CA LEU A 271 7.69 11.59 -36.80
C LEU A 271 7.19 12.18 -38.11
N LYS A 272 5.91 12.59 -38.18
CA LYS A 272 5.36 13.25 -39.38
C LYS A 272 6.11 14.55 -39.73
N VAL A 273 6.50 15.33 -38.72
CA VAL A 273 7.30 16.56 -38.93
C VAL A 273 8.70 16.23 -39.45
N LEU A 274 9.32 15.17 -38.93
CA LEU A 274 10.71 14.82 -39.24
C LEU A 274 10.88 14.06 -40.56
N GLN A 275 9.84 13.40 -41.07
CA GLN A 275 9.86 12.72 -42.37
C GLN A 275 10.21 13.67 -43.53
N GLY A 276 9.96 14.98 -43.40
CA GLY A 276 10.39 15.98 -44.38
C GLY A 276 11.88 16.37 -44.33
N THR A 277 12.65 15.85 -43.36
CA THR A 277 14.03 16.30 -43.07
C THR A 277 15.11 15.23 -43.23
N GLY A 278 14.74 13.99 -43.58
CA GLY A 278 15.70 12.87 -43.73
C GLY A 278 16.39 12.39 -42.44
N ARG A 279 16.04 12.93 -41.27
CA ARG A 279 16.62 12.58 -39.96
C ARG A 279 15.56 11.88 -39.08
N SER A 280 15.48 10.54 -39.04
CA SER A 280 14.47 9.83 -38.24
C SER A 280 14.75 8.41 -37.70
N PRO A 281 15.84 7.66 -38.00
CA PRO A 281 15.93 6.24 -37.61
C PRO A 281 15.76 5.96 -36.11
N ALA A 282 16.38 6.76 -35.25
CA ALA A 282 16.32 6.56 -33.80
C ALA A 282 14.91 6.79 -33.21
N ARG A 283 14.17 7.79 -33.73
CA ARG A 283 12.81 8.11 -33.26
C ARG A 283 11.77 7.14 -33.82
N GLU A 284 11.97 6.61 -35.02
CA GLU A 284 11.13 5.55 -35.58
C GLU A 284 11.28 4.27 -34.76
N ASN A 285 12.51 3.83 -34.47
CA ASN A 285 12.77 2.67 -33.63
C ASN A 285 12.14 2.79 -32.25
N LEU A 286 12.22 3.98 -31.62
CA LEU A 286 11.55 4.24 -30.35
C LEU A 286 10.03 4.10 -30.45
N TYR A 287 9.42 4.66 -31.49
CA TYR A 287 7.98 4.57 -31.71
C TYR A 287 7.54 3.11 -31.87
N TYR A 288 8.24 2.33 -32.70
CA TYR A 288 7.95 0.90 -32.89
C TYR A 288 8.07 0.13 -31.59
N ASN A 289 9.17 0.29 -30.85
CA ASN A 289 9.39 -0.38 -29.57
C ASN A 289 8.29 -0.05 -28.55
N LEU A 290 7.91 1.22 -28.44
CA LEU A 290 6.83 1.63 -27.55
C LEU A 290 5.47 1.11 -28.02
N SER A 291 5.22 1.08 -29.33
CA SER A 291 3.97 0.59 -29.90
C SER A 291 3.78 -0.91 -29.63
N GLU A 292 4.82 -1.72 -29.84
CA GLU A 292 4.77 -3.16 -29.55
C GLU A 292 4.61 -3.45 -28.06
N SER A 293 5.34 -2.69 -27.21
CA SER A 293 5.19 -2.77 -25.76
C SER A 293 3.78 -2.39 -25.31
N TYR A 294 3.19 -1.35 -25.90
CA TYR A 294 1.83 -0.92 -25.64
C TYR A 294 0.80 -1.97 -26.07
N LYS A 295 0.88 -2.49 -27.30
CA LYS A 295 -0.04 -3.53 -27.80
C LYS A 295 -0.07 -4.75 -26.88
N THR A 296 1.12 -5.21 -26.45
CA THR A 296 1.26 -6.35 -25.57
C THR A 296 0.68 -6.06 -24.17
N ARG A 297 1.07 -4.95 -23.55
CA ARG A 297 0.67 -4.59 -22.17
C ARG A 297 -0.79 -4.18 -22.05
N CYS A 298 -1.32 -3.51 -23.07
CA CYS A 298 -2.64 -2.87 -23.05
C CYS A 298 -3.69 -3.63 -23.85
N ARG A 299 -3.44 -4.88 -24.24
CA ARG A 299 -4.38 -5.74 -24.98
C ARG A 299 -5.77 -5.79 -24.36
N ASN A 300 -5.85 -5.81 -23.03
CA ASN A 300 -7.10 -5.89 -22.26
C ASN A 300 -7.61 -4.50 -21.80
N PHE A 301 -6.97 -3.42 -22.26
CA PHE A 301 -7.24 -2.02 -21.88
C PHE A 301 -7.27 -1.15 -23.14
N PRO A 302 -8.31 -1.29 -23.99
CA PRO A 302 -8.41 -0.52 -25.22
C PRO A 302 -8.41 0.98 -24.90
N ALA A 303 -7.83 1.77 -25.81
CA ALA A 303 -7.86 3.22 -25.70
C ALA A 303 -9.32 3.70 -25.75
N SER A 304 -9.75 4.38 -24.69
CA SER A 304 -10.99 5.16 -24.67
C SER A 304 -10.74 6.61 -25.05
#